data_AF-A0A5Q0GRY2-F1
#
_entry.id   AF-A0A5Q0GRY2-F1
#
_cell.length_a   1.000
_cell.length_b   1.000
_cell.length_c   1.000
_cell.angle_alpha   90.00
_cell.angle_beta   90.00
_cell.angle_gamma   90.00
#
_symmetry.space_group_name_H-M   'P 1'
#
loop_
_entity.id
_entity.type
_entity.pdbx_description
1 polymer ?
#
loop_
_entity_poly.entity_id
_entity_poly.type
_entity_poly.pdbx_seq_one_letter_code
_entity_poly.pdbx_strand_id
1 'polypeptide(L)'
;MLTAAGVEGPALVLYLLLAVVAAAIPASAAAILLVAYPAGALVFATDGTWWPGVLALVVLLHLVHVLCAYAALVPLRSRVHPEALRAPAKRFVLVQLPVLALAGLVTLLPAGRTDAPVEVIGLACALGLAAGAVLLLRRGR
;
A
#
# COMPACT_ATOMS: atom_id res chain seq x y z
N MET A 1 17.22 4.00 2.11
CA MET A 1 16.44 3.43 3.23
C MET A 1 16.40 1.91 3.19
N LEU A 2 16.01 1.27 2.06
CA LEU A 2 16.01 -0.21 1.96
C LEU A 2 17.40 -0.85 2.11
N THR A 3 18.43 -0.27 1.51
CA THR A 3 19.84 -0.68 1.71
C THR A 3 20.29 -0.58 3.17
N ALA A 4 19.90 0.50 3.85
CA ALA A 4 20.19 0.71 5.27
C ALA A 4 19.40 -0.25 6.18
N ALA A 5 18.34 -0.87 5.66
CA ALA A 5 17.56 -1.90 6.32
C ALA A 5 17.99 -3.33 5.92
N GLY A 6 19.15 -3.51 5.25
CA GLY A 6 19.69 -4.83 4.91
C GLY A 6 19.16 -5.45 3.62
N VAL A 7 18.41 -4.71 2.80
CA VAL A 7 17.88 -5.23 1.52
C VAL A 7 18.98 -5.28 0.46
N GLU A 8 19.22 -6.46 -0.13
CA GLU A 8 20.33 -6.72 -1.05
C GLU A 8 20.10 -6.26 -2.51
N GLY A 9 21.18 -6.27 -3.30
CA GLY A 9 21.23 -5.76 -4.69
C GLY A 9 20.11 -6.27 -5.62
N PRO A 10 19.80 -7.57 -5.69
CA PRO A 10 18.75 -8.09 -6.58
C PRO A 10 17.37 -7.54 -6.25
N ALA A 11 17.08 -7.38 -4.95
CA ALA A 11 15.84 -6.84 -4.44
C ALA A 11 15.66 -5.35 -4.81
N LEU A 12 16.74 -4.59 -4.74
CA LEU A 12 16.75 -3.18 -5.13
C LEU A 12 16.57 -3.00 -6.65
N VAL A 13 17.16 -3.88 -7.45
CA VAL A 13 16.98 -3.87 -8.91
C VAL A 13 15.52 -4.14 -9.28
N LEU A 14 14.88 -5.12 -8.64
CA LEU A 14 13.46 -5.40 -8.84
C LEU A 14 12.59 -4.19 -8.45
N TYR A 15 12.88 -3.55 -7.31
CA TYR A 15 12.17 -2.36 -6.88
C TYR A 15 12.31 -1.20 -7.88
N LEU A 16 13.52 -0.99 -8.42
CA LEU A 16 13.77 0.03 -9.43
C LEU A 16 13.01 -0.27 -10.74
N LEU A 17 13.00 -1.52 -11.18
CA LEU A 17 12.24 -1.93 -12.37
C LEU A 17 10.74 -1.70 -12.20
N LEU A 18 10.18 -2.06 -11.06
CA LEU A 18 8.79 -1.77 -10.74
C LEU A 18 8.52 -0.26 -10.77
N ALA A 19 9.46 0.58 -10.32
CA ALA A 19 9.30 2.04 -10.31
C ALA A 19 9.25 2.59 -11.73
N VAL A 20 10.13 2.11 -12.61
CA VAL A 20 10.14 2.45 -14.03
C VAL A 20 8.82 2.04 -14.69
N VAL A 21 8.33 0.83 -14.44
CA VAL A 21 7.05 0.35 -15.00
C VAL A 21 5.87 1.16 -14.48
N ALA A 22 5.84 1.47 -13.18
CA ALA A 22 4.77 2.28 -12.59
C ALA A 22 4.75 3.72 -13.14
N ALA A 23 5.91 4.30 -13.43
CA ALA A 23 6.03 5.62 -14.04
C ALA A 23 5.65 5.62 -15.53
N ALA A 24 6.03 4.58 -16.27
CA ALA A 24 5.72 4.43 -17.69
C ALA A 24 4.25 4.07 -17.95
N ILE A 25 3.62 3.33 -17.03
CA ILE A 25 2.26 2.83 -17.16
C ILE A 25 1.44 3.24 -15.93
N PRO A 26 0.84 4.44 -15.95
CA PRO A 26 -0.06 4.89 -14.91
C PRO A 26 -1.21 3.89 -14.71
N ALA A 27 -1.54 3.60 -13.45
CA ALA A 27 -2.54 2.60 -13.04
C ALA A 27 -2.20 1.11 -13.31
N SER A 28 -0.93 0.77 -13.57
CA SER A 28 -0.49 -0.63 -13.61
C SER A 28 -0.42 -1.29 -12.23
N ALA A 29 -0.49 -2.62 -12.19
CA ALA A 29 -0.28 -3.40 -10.96
C ALA A 29 1.11 -3.19 -10.35
N ALA A 30 2.09 -2.74 -11.15
CA ALA A 30 3.42 -2.37 -10.68
C ALA A 30 3.38 -1.24 -9.64
N ALA A 31 2.43 -0.31 -9.72
CA ALA A 31 2.26 0.73 -8.71
C ALA A 31 1.90 0.13 -7.34
N ILE A 32 1.02 -0.89 -7.32
CA ILE A 32 0.66 -1.62 -6.08
C ILE A 32 1.85 -2.45 -5.57
N LEU A 33 2.65 -3.04 -6.46
CA LEU A 33 3.83 -3.79 -6.05
C LEU A 33 4.93 -2.87 -5.53
N LEU A 34 5.10 -1.67 -6.10
CA LEU A 34 5.97 -0.63 -5.55
C LEU A 34 5.57 -0.23 -4.13
N VAL A 35 4.27 -0.31 -3.85
CA VAL A 35 3.67 -0.01 -2.56
C VAL A 35 3.91 -1.18 -1.57
N ALA A 36 3.62 -2.41 -1.97
CA ALA A 36 3.72 -3.56 -1.08
C ALA A 36 5.19 -3.97 -0.79
N TYR A 37 6.09 -3.78 -1.76
CA TYR A 37 7.45 -4.31 -1.70
C TYR A 37 8.31 -3.78 -0.53
N PRO A 38 8.39 -2.47 -0.26
CA PRO A 38 9.19 -1.95 0.86
C PRO A 38 8.65 -2.40 2.21
N ALA A 39 7.32 -2.46 2.36
CA ALA A 39 6.69 -2.94 3.58
C ALA A 39 7.01 -4.42 3.82
N GLY A 40 6.88 -5.27 2.79
CA GLY A 40 7.28 -6.67 2.86
C GLY A 40 8.77 -6.83 3.16
N ALA A 41 9.64 -6.11 2.46
CA ALA A 41 11.08 -6.17 2.66
C ALA A 41 11.50 -5.79 4.09
N LEU A 42 10.87 -4.77 4.69
CA LEU A 42 11.14 -4.37 6.08
C LEU A 42 10.69 -5.40 7.11
N VAL A 43 9.62 -6.16 6.84
CA VAL A 43 9.16 -7.26 7.70
C VAL A 43 10.19 -8.39 7.75
N PHE A 44 10.86 -8.68 6.63
CA PHE A 44 11.83 -9.77 6.56
C PHE A 44 13.27 -9.35 6.88
N ALA A 45 13.59 -8.06 6.77
CA ALA A 45 14.96 -7.57 6.95
C ALA A 45 15.23 -6.94 8.33
N THR A 46 14.20 -6.80 9.18
CA THR A 46 14.36 -6.30 10.56
C THR A 46 13.78 -7.27 11.58
N ASP A 47 14.46 -7.44 12.71
CA ASP A 47 14.08 -8.36 13.80
C ASP A 47 12.83 -7.91 14.60
N GLY A 48 11.86 -7.26 13.95
CA GLY A 48 10.54 -6.99 14.51
C GLY A 48 10.33 -5.63 15.18
N THR A 49 11.24 -4.66 15.08
CA THR A 49 11.18 -3.40 15.87
C THR A 49 10.68 -2.16 15.12
N TRP A 50 10.38 -2.21 13.81
CA TRP A 50 10.21 -1.00 12.98
C TRP A 50 8.76 -0.63 12.59
N TRP A 51 7.78 -0.96 13.43
CA TRP A 51 6.35 -0.74 13.17
C TRP A 51 5.92 0.71 12.89
N PRO A 52 6.44 1.76 13.58
CA PRO A 52 6.07 3.14 13.27
C PRO A 52 6.52 3.57 11.87
N GLY A 53 7.70 3.12 11.45
CA GLY A 53 8.24 3.39 10.11
C GLY A 53 7.41 2.72 9.02
N VAL A 54 6.95 1.49 9.25
CA VAL A 54 6.08 0.77 8.31
C VAL A 54 4.71 1.44 8.20
N LEU A 55 4.10 1.87 9.30
CA LEU A 55 2.82 2.59 9.27
C LEU A 55 2.93 3.93 8.54
N ALA A 56 4.00 4.69 8.82
CA ALA A 56 4.29 5.95 8.12
C ALA A 56 4.53 5.71 6.62
N LEU A 57 5.26 4.65 6.26
CA LEU A 57 5.44 4.23 4.88
C LEU A 57 4.10 3.92 4.22
N VAL A 58 3.22 3.13 4.85
CA VAL A 58 1.89 2.81 4.30
C VAL A 58 1.08 4.08 4.00
N VAL A 59 1.09 5.07 4.90
CA VAL A 59 0.40 6.36 4.69
C VAL A 59 0.99 7.15 3.53
N LEU A 60 2.32 7.37 3.57
CA LEU A 60 3.03 8.14 2.54
C LEU A 60 2.85 7.51 1.16
N LEU A 61 2.78 6.19 1.12
CA LEU A 61 2.73 5.41 -0.11
C LEU A 61 1.32 5.38 -0.71
N HIS A 62 0.28 5.32 0.12
CA HIS A 62 -1.10 5.56 -0.34
C HIS A 62 -1.26 7.00 -0.86
N LEU A 63 -0.62 7.97 -0.19
CA LEU A 63 -0.65 9.36 -0.62
C LEU A 63 0.01 9.54 -1.99
N VAL A 64 1.21 8.97 -2.19
CA VAL A 64 1.90 8.98 -3.50
C VAL A 64 1.01 8.34 -4.58
N HIS A 65 0.38 7.20 -4.30
CA HIS A 65 -0.51 6.54 -5.25
C HIS A 65 -1.68 7.44 -5.69
N VAL A 66 -2.35 8.10 -4.73
CA VAL A 66 -3.46 9.03 -5.01
C VAL A 66 -2.97 10.27 -5.77
N LEU A 67 -1.82 10.82 -5.40
CA LEU A 67 -1.22 11.97 -6.09
C LEU A 67 -0.81 11.63 -7.53
N CYS A 68 -0.26 10.44 -7.79
CA CYS A 68 0.03 9.97 -9.14
C CYS A 68 -1.25 9.84 -9.98
N ALA A 69 -2.33 9.30 -9.41
CA ALA A 69 -3.62 9.24 -10.11
C ALA A 69 -4.15 10.65 -10.44
N TYR A 70 -3.98 11.61 -9.53
CA TYR A 70 -4.35 13.01 -9.77
C TYR A 70 -3.48 13.67 -10.85
N ALA A 71 -2.17 13.46 -10.79
CA ALA A 71 -1.22 14.00 -11.76
C ALA A 71 -1.48 13.46 -13.18
N ALA A 72 -1.95 12.23 -13.33
CA ALA A 72 -2.33 11.66 -14.61
C ALA A 72 -3.61 12.29 -15.21
N LEU A 73 -4.48 12.85 -14.37
CA LEU A 73 -5.76 13.45 -14.80
C LEU A 73 -5.67 14.97 -15.02
N VAL A 74 -4.71 15.64 -14.38
CA VAL A 74 -4.58 17.10 -14.43
C VAL A 74 -3.62 17.52 -15.56
N PRO A 75 -4.06 18.35 -16.52
CA PRO A 75 -3.17 18.89 -17.55
C PRO A 75 -2.02 19.70 -16.94
N LEU A 76 -0.81 19.55 -17.46
CA LEU A 76 0.42 20.19 -16.94
C LEU A 76 0.33 21.73 -16.78
N ARG A 77 -0.52 22.41 -17.56
CA ARG A 77 -0.70 23.87 -17.51
C ARG A 77 -1.94 24.31 -16.72
N SER A 78 -2.65 23.37 -16.11
CA SER A 78 -3.84 23.66 -15.30
C SER A 78 -3.45 24.30 -13.97
N ARG A 79 -4.20 25.33 -13.55
CA ARG A 79 -4.13 25.85 -12.19
C ARG A 79 -5.07 25.05 -11.31
N VAL A 80 -4.52 24.28 -10.38
CA VAL A 80 -5.31 23.52 -9.41
C VAL A 80 -5.65 24.43 -8.24
N HIS A 81 -6.94 24.72 -8.07
CA HIS A 81 -7.42 25.38 -6.86
C HIS A 81 -7.33 24.41 -5.66
N PRO A 82 -6.83 24.84 -4.48
CA PRO A 82 -6.71 23.98 -3.30
C PRO A 82 -8.04 23.34 -2.88
N GLU A 83 -9.15 24.05 -3.10
CA GLU A 83 -10.50 23.55 -2.79
C GLU A 83 -10.87 22.30 -3.61
N ALA A 84 -10.33 22.15 -4.82
CA ALA A 84 -10.54 20.97 -5.65
C ALA A 84 -9.89 19.71 -5.03
N LEU A 85 -8.90 19.88 -4.15
CA LEU A 85 -8.25 18.77 -3.43
C LEU A 85 -9.02 18.34 -2.18
N ARG A 86 -10.02 19.10 -1.73
CA ARG A 86 -10.74 18.82 -0.48
C ARG A 86 -11.52 17.51 -0.54
N ALA A 87 -12.21 17.24 -1.65
CA ALA A 87 -12.93 15.98 -1.84
C ALA A 87 -11.99 14.75 -1.92
N PRO A 88 -10.90 14.77 -2.70
CA PRO A 88 -9.86 13.74 -2.68
C PRO A 88 -9.24 13.52 -1.30
N ALA A 89 -8.87 14.61 -0.61
CA ALA A 89 -8.30 14.54 0.74
C ALA A 89 -9.26 13.88 1.73
N LYS A 90 -10.56 14.20 1.66
CA LYS A 90 -11.59 13.54 2.48
C LYS A 90 -11.65 12.04 2.20
N ARG A 91 -11.63 11.63 0.92
CA ARG A 91 -11.64 10.20 0.54
C ARG A 91 -10.38 9.48 1.01
N PHE A 92 -9.22 10.12 0.87
CA PHE A 92 -7.95 9.59 1.39
C PHE A 92 -8.06 9.33 2.90
N VAL A 93 -8.51 10.31 3.69
CA VAL A 93 -8.67 10.15 5.14
C VAL A 93 -9.66 9.05 5.50
N LEU A 94 -10.79 8.98 4.79
CA LEU A 94 -11.83 7.96 5.01
C LEU A 94 -11.34 6.53 4.78
N VAL A 95 -10.39 6.32 3.87
CA VAL A 95 -9.80 5.00 3.60
C VAL A 95 -8.59 4.75 4.50
N GLN A 96 -7.73 5.76 4.68
CA GLN A 96 -6.48 5.62 5.40
C GLN A 96 -6.67 5.38 6.90
N LEU A 97 -7.63 6.06 7.54
CA LEU A 97 -7.87 5.90 8.98
C LEU A 97 -8.28 4.48 9.37
N PRO A 98 -9.27 3.83 8.71
CA PRO A 98 -9.60 2.43 8.98
C PRO A 98 -8.42 1.49 8.77
N VAL A 99 -7.64 1.68 7.70
CA VAL A 99 -6.46 0.85 7.41
C VAL A 99 -5.41 1.00 8.51
N LEU A 100 -5.15 2.24 8.97
CA LEU A 100 -4.22 2.48 10.07
C LEU A 100 -4.71 1.88 11.38
N ALA A 101 -6.01 1.98 11.67
CA ALA A 101 -6.63 1.40 12.85
C ALA A 101 -6.51 -0.12 12.85
N LEU A 102 -6.78 -0.78 11.71
CA LEU A 102 -6.60 -2.22 11.54
C LEU A 102 -5.12 -2.62 11.68
N ALA A 103 -4.20 -1.88 11.05
CA ALA A 103 -2.78 -2.15 11.17
C ALA A 103 -2.28 -1.99 12.62
N GLY A 104 -2.80 -0.99 13.34
CA GLY A 104 -2.57 -0.82 14.78
C GLY A 104 -3.12 -1.98 15.60
N LEU A 105 -4.33 -2.46 15.30
CA LEU A 105 -4.92 -3.63 15.95
C LEU A 105 -4.06 -4.89 15.76
N VAL A 106 -3.47 -5.07 14.57
CA VAL A 106 -2.54 -6.17 14.30
C VAL A 106 -1.31 -6.12 15.23
N THR A 107 -0.83 -4.94 15.61
CA THR A 107 0.31 -4.84 16.55
C THR A 107 -0.01 -5.30 17.97
N LEU A 108 -1.29 -5.42 18.32
CA LEU A 108 -1.75 -5.94 19.61
C LEU A 108 -1.85 -7.48 19.62
N LEU A 109 -1.73 -8.14 18.47
CA LEU A 109 -1.75 -9.60 18.42
C LEU A 109 -0.45 -10.18 19.00
N PRO A 110 -0.53 -11.34 19.69
CA PRO A 110 0.65 -12.01 20.20
C PRO A 110 1.63 -12.32 19.07
N ALA A 111 2.88 -11.91 19.24
CA ALA A 111 3.95 -12.31 18.33
C ALA A 111 4.25 -13.79 18.53
N GLY A 112 4.12 -14.59 17.47
CA GLY A 112 4.32 -16.04 17.55
C GLY A 112 3.77 -16.76 16.33
N ARG A 113 3.98 -18.07 16.28
CA ARG A 113 3.45 -18.92 15.21
C ARG A 113 1.94 -19.07 15.42
N THR A 114 1.16 -18.55 14.49
CA THR A 114 -0.29 -18.82 14.43
C THR A 114 -0.50 -20.30 14.13
N ASP A 115 -1.49 -20.91 14.75
CA ASP A 115 -1.88 -22.28 14.40
C ASP A 115 -2.29 -22.33 12.93
N ALA A 116 -1.79 -23.33 12.19
CA ALA A 116 -2.08 -23.51 10.76
C ALA A 116 -3.56 -23.33 10.36
N PRO A 117 -4.56 -23.87 11.10
CA PRO A 117 -5.97 -23.62 10.77
C PRO A 117 -6.37 -22.14 10.87
N VAL A 118 -5.83 -21.39 11.82
CA VAL A 118 -6.13 -19.95 11.99
C VAL A 118 -5.53 -19.15 10.83
N GLU A 119 -4.33 -19.51 10.38
CA GLU A 119 -3.68 -18.88 9.23
C GLU A 119 -4.46 -19.14 7.93
N VAL A 120 -4.89 -20.38 7.69
CA VAL A 120 -5.70 -20.75 6.52
C VAL A 120 -7.04 -20.01 6.51
N ILE A 121 -7.72 -19.92 7.65
CA ILE A 121 -8.98 -19.18 7.77
C ILE A 121 -8.74 -17.69 7.51
N GLY A 122 -7.68 -17.11 8.07
CA GLY A 122 -7.30 -15.72 7.83
C GLY A 122 -7.06 -15.42 6.35
N LEU A 123 -6.31 -16.28 5.66
CA LEU A 123 -6.07 -16.18 4.22
C LEU A 123 -7.35 -16.33 3.40
N ALA A 124 -8.21 -17.29 3.75
CA ALA A 124 -9.49 -17.50 3.08
C ALA A 124 -10.42 -16.28 3.24
N CYS A 125 -10.48 -15.69 4.44
CA CYS A 125 -11.22 -14.46 4.68
C CYS A 125 -10.65 -13.27 3.88
N ALA A 126 -9.33 -13.10 3.86
CA ALA A 126 -8.67 -12.04 3.09
C ALA A 126 -8.96 -12.18 1.58
N LEU A 127 -8.85 -13.40 1.05
CA LEU A 127 -9.18 -13.71 -0.34
C LEU A 127 -10.66 -13.46 -0.62
N GLY A 128 -11.56 -13.88 0.28
CA GLY A 128 -13.00 -13.67 0.16
C GLY A 128 -13.37 -12.19 0.13
N LEU A 129 -12.76 -11.36 0.98
CA LEU A 129 -12.95 -9.91 0.98
C LEU A 129 -12.45 -9.27 -0.33
N ALA A 130 -11.27 -9.67 -0.79
CA ALA A 130 -10.71 -9.17 -2.06
C ALA A 130 -11.60 -9.55 -3.26
N ALA A 131 -12.00 -10.82 -3.36
CA ALA A 131 -12.88 -11.30 -4.41
C ALA A 131 -14.26 -10.64 -4.35
N GLY A 132 -14.84 -10.53 -3.15
CA GLY A 132 -16.13 -9.87 -2.93
C GLY A 132 -16.11 -8.40 -3.35
N ALA A 133 -15.06 -7.66 -2.98
CA ALA A 133 -14.89 -6.28 -3.41
C ALA A 133 -14.81 -6.16 -4.95
N VAL A 134 -14.04 -7.02 -5.62
CA VAL A 134 -13.95 -7.04 -7.08
C VAL A 134 -15.31 -7.36 -7.72
N LEU A 135 -16.05 -8.33 -7.18
CA LEU A 135 -17.37 -8.70 -7.69
C LEU A 135 -18.41 -7.58 -7.52
N LEU A 136 -18.40 -6.90 -6.38
CA LEU A 136 -19.27 -5.75 -6.13
C LEU A 136 -18.97 -4.59 -7.10
N LEU A 137 -17.68 -4.29 -7.32
CA LEU A 137 -17.25 -3.27 -8.28
C LEU A 137 -17.62 -3.62 -9.74
N ARG A 138 -17.67 -4.90 -10.08
CA ARG A 138 -18.10 -5.37 -11.41
C ARG A 138 -19.62 -5.30 -11.62
N ARG A 139 -20.42 -5.41 -10.56
CA ARG A 139 -21.90 -5.33 -10.64
C ARG A 139 -22.46 -3.92 -10.67
N GLY A 140 -21.69 -2.93 -10.21
CA GLY A 140 -22.09 -1.52 -10.20
C GLY A 140 -21.72 -0.73 -11.46
N ARG A 141 -21.16 -1.39 -12.48
CA ARG A 141 -20.95 -0.85 -13.84
C ARG A 141 -21.98 -1.46 -14.77
#